data_AF-A0A7C5PXF8-F1
#
_entry.id   AF-A0A7C5PXF8-F1
#
_cell.length_a   1.000
_cell.length_b   1.000
_cell.length_c   1.000
_cell.angle_alpha   90.00
_cell.angle_beta   90.00
_cell.angle_gamma   90.00
#
_symmetry.space_group_name_H-M   'P 1'
#
loop_
_entity.id
_entity.type
_entity.pdbx_description
1 polymer ?
#
loop_
_entity_poly.entity_id
_entity_poly.type
_entity_poly.pdbx_seq_one_letter_code
_entity_poly.pdbx_strand_id
1 'polypeptide(L)' 'VLAMYHDQGLPVLKHKGFGSAVNITLGLPIVRTSVDHGTALELAGTGQADPGSLVAAIEQALALSAA' A
#
# COMPACT_ATOMS: atom_id res chain seq x y z
N VAL A 1 9.69 -9.37 -8.15
CA VAL A 1 9.18 -10.76 -8.04
C VAL A 1 7.81 -10.81 -8.70
N LEU A 2 7.52 -11.82 -9.52
CA LEU A 2 6.18 -12.09 -10.03
C LEU A 2 5.66 -13.36 -9.35
N ALA A 3 4.73 -13.20 -8.41
CA ALA A 3 4.00 -14.32 -7.81
C ALA A 3 2.85 -14.73 -8.72
N MET A 4 2.53 -16.03 -8.79
CA MET A 4 1.44 -16.55 -9.61
C MET A 4 0.07 -16.29 -9.00
N TYR A 5 -0.01 -16.17 -7.67
CA TYR A 5 -1.24 -15.86 -6.95
C TYR A 5 -0.95 -15.07 -5.68
N HIS A 6 -2.00 -14.46 -5.13
CA HIS A 6 -1.96 -13.49 -4.03
C HIS A 6 -1.18 -13.99 -2.80
N ASP A 7 -1.59 -15.12 -2.24
CA ASP A 7 -1.02 -15.64 -1.00
C ASP A 7 0.37 -16.27 -1.17
N GLN A 8 0.87 -16.38 -2.40
CA GLN A 8 2.25 -16.78 -2.65
C GLN A 8 3.23 -15.64 -2.37
N GLY A 9 2.84 -14.40 -2.72
CA GLY A 9 3.74 -13.23 -2.66
C GLY A 9 3.50 -12.33 -1.46
N LEU A 10 2.22 -12.06 -1.13
CA LEU A 10 1.90 -11.03 -0.15
C LEU A 10 2.28 -11.35 1.30
N PRO A 11 2.24 -12.61 1.80
CA PRO A 11 2.65 -12.89 3.18
C PRO A 11 4.10 -12.48 3.46
N VAL A 12 5.03 -12.78 2.53
CA VAL A 12 6.45 -12.40 2.68
C VAL A 12 6.64 -10.89 2.60
N LEU A 13 5.93 -10.22 1.67
CA LEU A 13 5.97 -8.77 1.52
C LEU A 13 5.47 -8.07 2.78
N LYS A 14 4.30 -8.48 3.29
CA LYS A 14 3.69 -7.90 4.49
C LYS A 14 4.52 -8.16 5.74
N HIS A 15 5.15 -9.34 5.85
CA HIS A 15 6.05 -9.62 6.96
C HIS A 15 7.25 -8.67 7.00
N LYS A 16 7.83 -8.33 5.84
CA LYS A 16 9.01 -7.46 5.76
C LYS A 16 8.68 -5.96 5.81
N GLY A 17 7.51 -5.56 5.29
CA GLY A 17 7.15 -4.15 5.05
C GLY A 17 5.89 -3.67 5.74
N PHE A 18 5.45 -4.33 6.83
CA PHE A 18 4.24 -3.95 7.53
C PHE A 18 4.28 -2.46 7.94
N GLY A 19 3.28 -1.68 7.52
CA GLY A 19 3.18 -0.24 7.80
C GLY A 19 3.78 0.68 6.73
N SER A 20 4.61 0.19 5.81
CA SER A 20 5.23 1.00 4.73
C SER A 20 5.04 0.44 3.32
N ALA A 21 4.41 -0.72 3.19
CA ALA A 21 4.04 -1.28 1.89
C ALA A 21 3.02 -0.39 1.15
N VAL A 22 3.19 -0.31 -0.16
CA VAL A 22 2.33 0.45 -1.09
C VAL A 22 1.78 -0.49 -2.15
N ASN A 23 0.47 -0.45 -2.37
CA ASN A 23 -0.18 -1.12 -3.49
C ASN A 23 -0.16 -0.19 -4.72
N ILE A 24 0.42 -0.66 -5.82
CA ILE A 24 0.51 0.09 -7.08
C ILE A 24 -0.25 -0.66 -8.16
N THR A 25 -1.16 0.02 -8.87
CA THR A 25 -1.85 -0.59 -10.02
C THR A 25 -1.17 -0.20 -11.31
N LEU A 26 -0.55 -1.18 -11.95
CA LEU A 26 0.09 -1.03 -13.25
C LEU A 26 -0.92 -1.24 -14.38
N GLY A 27 -0.69 -0.60 -15.53
CA GLY A 27 -1.52 -0.77 -16.75
C GLY A 27 -2.69 0.21 -16.89
N LEU A 28 -2.92 1.11 -15.93
CA LEU A 28 -3.90 2.20 -16.04
C LEU A 28 -3.32 3.41 -16.80
N PRO A 29 -4.16 4.25 -17.42
CA PRO A 29 -3.73 5.49 -18.08
C PRO A 29 -3.44 6.64 -17.09
N ILE A 30 -3.47 6.37 -15.78
CA ILE A 30 -3.17 7.31 -14.69
C ILE A 30 -2.32 6.62 -13.63
N VAL A 31 -1.54 7.40 -12.88
CA VAL A 31 -0.84 6.92 -11.69
C VAL A 31 -1.86 6.59 -10.61
N ARG A 32 -1.83 5.35 -10.10
CA ARG A 32 -2.70 4.91 -8.99
C ARG A 32 -1.91 4.10 -7.97
N THR A 33 -1.77 4.68 -6.77
CA THR A 33 -1.25 4.03 -5.57
C THR A 33 -2.36 3.86 -4.53
N SER A 34 -2.15 3.01 -3.53
CA SER A 34 -3.09 2.76 -2.44
C SER A 34 -2.37 2.19 -1.22
N VAL A 35 -3.02 2.24 -0.07
CA VAL A 35 -2.58 1.60 1.18
C VAL A 35 -2.58 0.07 1.06
N ASP A 36 -1.82 -0.62 1.92
CA ASP A 36 -1.77 -2.08 2.00
C ASP A 36 -2.55 -2.68 3.20
N HIS A 37 -3.33 -1.84 3.89
CA HIS A 37 -4.21 -2.28 4.98
C HIS A 37 -5.69 -2.27 4.58
N GLY A 38 -6.52 -2.90 5.42
CA GLY A 38 -7.98 -2.86 5.31
C GLY A 38 -8.58 -1.62 5.97
N THR A 39 -9.88 -1.67 6.27
CA THR A 39 -10.61 -0.54 6.84
C THR A 39 -10.38 -0.29 8.32
N ALA A 40 -9.98 -1.31 9.08
CA ALA A 40 -9.77 -1.24 10.54
C ALA A 40 -10.91 -0.48 11.26
N LEU A 41 -12.16 -0.96 11.07
CA LEU A 41 -13.37 -0.25 11.51
C LEU A 41 -13.38 0.02 13.02
N GLU A 42 -12.78 -0.88 13.79
CA GLU A 42 -12.59 -0.77 15.24
C GLU A 42 -11.71 0.43 15.65
N LEU A 43 -10.87 0.95 14.74
CA LEU A 43 -10.01 2.11 14.97
C LEU A 43 -10.65 3.43 14.49
N ALA A 44 -11.79 3.36 13.79
CA ALA A 44 -12.45 4.56 13.26
C ALA A 44 -12.81 5.54 14.38
N GLY A 45 -12.33 6.78 14.26
CA GLY A 45 -12.59 7.85 15.24
C GLY A 45 -11.79 7.75 16.55
N THR A 46 -10.94 6.74 16.72
CA THR A 46 -10.16 6.54 17.95
C THR A 46 -8.85 7.35 18.00
N GLY A 47 -8.37 7.81 16.85
CA GLY A 47 -7.05 8.45 16.72
C GLY A 47 -5.85 7.48 16.76
N GLN A 48 -6.09 6.17 16.77
CA GLN A 48 -5.03 5.14 16.90
C GLN A 48 -4.60 4.53 15.56
N ALA A 49 -5.17 4.95 14.44
CA ALA A 49 -4.77 4.46 13.12
C ALA A 49 -3.37 4.97 12.74
N ASP A 50 -2.52 4.08 12.24
CA ASP A 50 -1.19 4.43 11.73
C ASP A 50 -1.30 4.97 10.29
N PRO A 51 -0.90 6.24 10.02
CA PRO A 51 -0.95 6.82 8.68
C PRO A 51 0.21 6.38 7.77
N GLY A 52 1.19 5.61 8.25
CA GLY A 52 2.44 5.30 7.54
C GLY A 52 2.25 4.77 6.11
N SER A 53 1.33 3.82 5.91
CA SER A 53 1.07 3.24 4.58
C SER A 53 0.47 4.26 3.61
N LEU A 54 -0.37 5.18 4.10
CA LEU A 54 -0.95 6.24 3.27
C LEU A 54 0.10 7.28 2.88
N VAL A 55 0.96 7.69 3.82
CA VAL A 55 2.07 8.61 3.54
C VAL A 55 2.99 8.02 2.48
N ALA A 56 3.43 6.76 2.65
CA ALA A 56 4.25 6.06 1.68
C ALA A 56 3.56 5.95 0.30
N ALA A 57 2.25 5.70 0.26
CA ALA A 57 1.51 5.63 -1.00
C ALA A 57 1.45 6.98 -1.74
N ILE A 58 1.33 8.09 -1.00
CA ILE A 58 1.34 9.45 -1.57
C ILE A 58 2.74 9.79 -2.10
N GLU A 59 3.78 9.55 -1.31
CA GLU A 59 5.18 9.78 -1.73
C GLU A 59 5.53 8.99 -2.99
N GLN A 60 5.11 7.72 -3.04
CA GLN A 60 5.32 6.87 -4.21
C GLN A 60 4.56 7.39 -5.45
N ALA A 61 3.35 7.93 -5.28
CA ALA A 61 2.61 8.53 -6.40
C ALA A 61 3.30 9.79 -6.94
N LEU A 62 3.82 10.64 -6.04
CA LEU A 62 4.58 11.82 -6.42
C LEU A 62 5.85 11.44 -7.18
N ALA A 63 6.58 10.43 -6.70
CA ALA A 63 7.78 9.92 -7.36
C ALA A 63 7.49 9.37 -8.77
N LEU A 64 6.39 8.63 -8.95
CA LEU A 64 5.97 8.11 -10.25
C LEU A 64 5.43 9.18 -11.19
N SER A 65 4.90 10.28 -10.67
CA SER A 65 4.35 11.39 -11.47
C SER A 65 5.41 12.39 -11.92
N ALA A 66 6.57 12.40 -11.26
CA ALA A 66 7.72 13.23 -11.63
C ALA A 66 8.60 12.63 -12.73
N ALA A 67 8.29 11.41 -13.17
CA ALA A 67 9.03 10.65 -14.19
C ALA A 67 8.50 10.88 -15.61
#